data_AF-A0A4Q3RZS7-F1
#
_entry.id   AF-A0A4Q3RZS7-F1
#
_cell.length_a   1.000
_cell.length_b   1.000
_cell.length_c   1.000
_cell.angle_alpha   90.00
_cell.angle_beta   90.00
_cell.angle_gamma   90.00
#
_symmetry.space_group_name_H-M   'P 1'
#
loop_
_entity.id
_entity.type
_entity.pdbx_description
1 polymer ?
#
loop_
_entity_poly.entity_id
_entity_poly.type
_entity_poly.pdbx_seq_one_letter_code
_entity_poly.pdbx_strand_id
1 'polypeptide(L)'
;MSRDFEIGPDYRRAREFEVAAGAPRGVVHAFAMRSADSRIYPGIRRIDNAVTRRRDAHGNRLAAEAHEQSQAAPYVRTVWVYVPAQLAPGTPARFMVVQDGHAYLNGLPPVLDSLIAEGRIPPLVAILVDSGGGDAQGSQRGLEYDTVSGLYGDFIETEVLPRVTAQTRVVLT
;
A
#
# COMPACT_ATOMS: atom_id res chain seq x y z
N MET A 1 39.85 0.86 -5.77
CA MET A 1 38.83 0.19 -6.62
C MET A 1 37.96 -0.64 -5.71
N SER A 2 36.79 -0.12 -5.29
CA SER A 2 35.80 -0.93 -4.57
C SER A 2 35.20 -1.91 -5.57
N ARG A 3 35.30 -3.22 -5.32
CA ARG A 3 34.56 -4.21 -6.09
C ARG A 3 33.23 -4.42 -5.38
N ASP A 4 32.13 -4.26 -6.09
CA ASP A 4 30.84 -4.72 -5.62
C ASP A 4 30.90 -6.25 -5.57
N PHE A 5 30.64 -6.82 -4.40
CA PHE A 5 30.53 -8.26 -4.20
C PHE A 5 29.12 -8.54 -3.70
N GLU A 6 28.48 -9.55 -4.28
CA GLU A 6 27.15 -10.00 -3.87
C GLU A 6 27.31 -11.13 -2.86
N ILE A 7 26.79 -10.95 -1.65
CA ILE A 7 26.74 -11.99 -0.62
C ILE A 7 25.30 -12.51 -0.58
N GLY A 8 25.09 -13.71 -1.10
CA GLY A 8 23.81 -14.40 -1.05
C GLY A 8 23.78 -15.63 -1.94
N PRO A 9 22.79 -16.53 -1.76
CA PRO A 9 22.51 -17.59 -2.74
C PRO A 9 21.97 -16.97 -4.05
N ASP A 10 22.10 -17.71 -5.15
CA ASP A 10 21.48 -17.36 -6.43
C ASP A 10 19.94 -17.48 -6.30
N TYR A 11 19.29 -16.35 -6.02
CA TYR A 11 17.84 -16.28 -5.85
C TYR A 11 17.15 -16.35 -7.21
N ARG A 12 16.58 -17.51 -7.52
CA ARG A 12 15.72 -17.66 -8.70
C ARG A 12 14.36 -17.05 -8.44
N ARG A 13 13.83 -16.34 -9.44
CA ARG A 13 12.46 -15.83 -9.42
C ARG A 13 11.49 -16.99 -9.29
N ALA A 14 10.47 -16.84 -8.44
CA ALA A 14 9.43 -17.84 -8.30
C ALA A 14 8.60 -17.95 -9.60
N ARG A 15 8.12 -19.16 -9.93
CA ARG A 15 7.38 -19.42 -11.18
C ARG A 15 6.06 -18.65 -11.26
N GLU A 16 5.49 -18.28 -10.12
CA GLU A 16 4.23 -17.54 -10.01
C GLU A 16 4.34 -16.12 -10.58
N PHE A 17 5.56 -15.59 -10.74
CA PHE A 17 5.78 -14.34 -11.48
C PHE A 17 5.61 -14.51 -13.00
N GLU A 18 5.59 -15.73 -13.51
CA GLU A 18 5.44 -16.07 -14.92
C GLU A 18 4.04 -16.62 -15.21
N VAL A 19 3.08 -15.71 -15.45
CA VAL A 19 1.71 -16.09 -15.82
C VAL A 19 1.73 -16.92 -17.10
N ALA A 20 1.22 -18.15 -17.03
CA ALA A 20 1.18 -19.07 -18.17
C ALA A 20 0.46 -18.45 -19.38
N ALA A 21 0.93 -18.76 -20.58
CA ALA A 21 0.32 -18.30 -21.81
C ALA A 21 -1.15 -18.73 -21.89
N GLY A 22 -2.06 -17.77 -22.07
CA GLY A 22 -3.51 -18.03 -22.12
C GLY A 22 -4.21 -18.12 -20.76
N ALA A 23 -3.50 -18.03 -19.64
CA ALA A 23 -4.15 -17.93 -18.33
C ALA A 23 -4.99 -16.62 -18.24
N PRO A 24 -6.16 -16.65 -17.57
CA PRO A 24 -6.96 -15.46 -17.35
C PRO A 24 -6.17 -14.40 -16.59
N ARG A 25 -6.29 -13.14 -17.02
CA ARG A 25 -5.61 -11.99 -16.40
C ARG A 25 -6.61 -11.03 -15.79
N GLY A 26 -6.44 -10.74 -14.51
CA GLY A 26 -7.22 -9.72 -13.84
C GLY A 26 -6.95 -8.32 -14.37
N VAL A 27 -7.79 -7.38 -13.92
CA VAL A 27 -7.72 -5.97 -14.29
C VAL A 27 -7.31 -5.16 -13.07
N VAL A 28 -6.41 -4.19 -13.26
CA VAL A 28 -6.04 -3.24 -12.22
C VAL A 28 -6.74 -1.91 -12.47
N HIS A 29 -7.60 -1.51 -11.53
CA HIS A 29 -8.21 -0.20 -11.48
C HIS A 29 -7.36 0.73 -10.61
N ALA A 30 -7.40 2.04 -10.86
CA ALA A 30 -6.72 3.02 -10.05
C ALA A 30 -7.63 4.23 -9.79
N PHE A 31 -7.60 4.76 -8.56
CA PHE A 31 -8.26 6.02 -8.24
C PHE A 31 -7.51 6.79 -7.15
N ALA A 32 -7.68 8.11 -7.15
CA ALA A 32 -7.08 9.00 -6.17
C ALA A 32 -8.02 9.26 -4.99
N MET A 33 -7.45 9.36 -3.79
CA MET A 33 -8.12 9.84 -2.58
C MET A 33 -7.36 11.05 -2.04
N ARG A 34 -8.07 12.17 -1.88
CA ARG A 34 -7.53 13.39 -1.26
C ARG A 34 -7.69 13.29 0.25
N SER A 35 -6.63 13.59 1.00
CA SER A 35 -6.68 13.57 2.47
C SER A 35 -7.67 14.59 3.04
N ALA A 36 -7.88 15.71 2.34
CA ALA A 36 -8.86 16.72 2.73
C ALA A 36 -10.31 16.21 2.78
N ASP A 37 -10.61 15.10 2.07
CA ASP A 37 -11.92 14.45 2.09
C ASP A 37 -12.03 13.39 3.21
N SER A 38 -10.92 13.08 3.89
CA SER A 38 -10.82 12.09 4.97
C SER A 38 -11.18 12.71 6.32
N ARG A 39 -11.96 11.98 7.12
CA ARG A 39 -12.26 12.34 8.51
C ARG A 39 -11.20 11.81 9.46
N ILE A 40 -10.56 10.70 9.10
CA ILE A 40 -9.58 10.00 9.95
C ILE A 40 -8.16 10.54 9.70
N TYR A 41 -7.79 10.75 8.43
CA TYR A 41 -6.45 11.20 8.04
C TYR A 41 -6.51 12.47 7.18
N PRO A 42 -6.76 13.65 7.78
CA PRO A 42 -6.76 14.93 7.06
C PRO A 42 -5.38 15.30 6.49
N GLY A 43 -4.32 14.79 7.12
CA GLY A 43 -2.96 14.79 6.63
C GLY A 43 -1.98 15.63 7.42
N ILE A 44 -0.76 15.11 7.52
CA ILE A 44 0.41 15.79 8.07
C ILE A 44 1.56 15.78 7.07
N ARG A 45 2.44 16.78 7.20
CA ARG A 45 3.78 16.76 6.62
C ARG A 45 4.82 16.96 7.70
N ARG A 46 5.99 16.37 7.48
CA ARG A 46 7.15 16.58 8.35
C ARG A 46 7.58 18.04 8.34
N ILE A 47 7.92 18.57 9.52
CA ILE A 47 8.58 19.86 9.65
C ILE A 47 10.07 19.64 9.37
N ASP A 48 10.65 20.43 8.48
CA ASP A 48 12.06 20.34 8.13
C ASP A 48 12.83 21.55 8.69
N ASN A 49 13.47 21.37 9.85
CA ASN A 49 14.16 22.45 10.58
C ASN A 49 15.37 21.92 11.37
N ALA A 50 16.07 22.81 12.09
CA ALA A 50 17.24 22.44 12.89
C ALA A 50 16.92 21.34 13.93
N VAL A 51 15.73 21.37 14.53
CA VAL A 51 15.27 20.41 15.53
C VAL A 51 15.08 19.01 14.94
N THR A 52 14.37 18.88 13.82
CA THR A 52 14.07 17.57 13.20
C THR A 52 15.25 16.99 12.41
N ARG A 53 16.25 17.82 12.11
CA ARG A 53 17.54 17.43 11.52
C ARG A 53 18.61 17.06 12.54
N ARG A 54 18.35 17.16 13.85
CA ARG A 54 19.33 16.78 14.90
C ARG A 54 19.81 15.35 14.72
N ARG A 55 21.11 15.14 14.93
CA ARG A 55 21.79 13.84 14.91
C ARG A 55 22.65 13.67 16.15
N ASP A 56 22.79 12.43 16.61
CA ASP A 56 23.80 12.09 17.64
C ASP A 56 25.21 12.04 17.02
N ALA A 57 26.22 11.74 17.84
CA ALA A 57 27.61 11.64 17.39
C ALA A 57 27.86 10.51 16.36
N HIS A 58 26.92 9.58 16.19
CA HIS A 58 26.99 8.46 15.26
C HIS A 58 26.17 8.69 13.98
N GLY A 59 25.50 9.83 13.85
CA GLY A 59 24.65 10.15 12.71
C GLY A 59 23.22 9.59 12.80
N ASN A 60 22.80 9.05 13.95
CA ASN A 60 21.43 8.61 14.16
C ASN A 60 20.50 9.81 14.38
N ARG A 61 19.26 9.70 13.89
CA ARG A 61 18.24 10.75 14.08
C ARG A 61 17.86 10.86 15.56
N LEU A 62 18.02 12.06 16.12
CA LEU A 62 17.45 12.40 17.41
C LEU A 62 16.00 12.81 17.22
N ALA A 63 15.08 12.11 17.87
CA ALA A 63 13.65 12.41 17.79
C ALA A 63 13.36 13.80 18.36
N ALA A 64 12.59 14.59 17.62
CA ALA A 64 12.02 15.82 18.15
C ALA A 64 10.77 15.48 18.98
N GLU A 65 10.34 16.40 19.84
CA GLU A 65 9.06 16.24 20.54
C GLU A 65 7.92 16.13 19.53
N ALA A 66 6.86 15.38 19.85
CA ALA A 66 5.80 15.05 18.88
C ALA A 66 5.22 16.28 18.15
N HIS A 67 5.02 17.38 18.87
CA HIS A 67 4.48 18.64 18.33
C HIS A 67 5.46 19.41 17.41
N GLU A 68 6.75 19.05 17.41
CA GLU A 68 7.79 19.65 16.57
C GLU A 68 8.11 18.81 15.32
N GLN A 69 7.59 17.57 15.25
CA GLN A 69 7.93 16.64 14.16
C GLN A 69 7.17 16.92 12.87
N SER A 70 5.92 17.37 12.98
CA SER A 70 5.01 17.49 11.84
C SER A 70 3.99 18.59 12.04
N GLN A 71 3.43 19.08 10.92
CA GLN A 71 2.34 20.04 10.88
C GLN A 71 1.25 19.54 9.94
N ALA A 72 0.02 20.04 10.10
CA ALA A 72 -1.08 19.74 9.18
C ALA A 72 -0.70 20.12 7.74
N ALA A 73 -0.97 19.23 6.80
CA ALA A 73 -0.82 19.47 5.36
C ALA A 73 -1.58 18.39 4.57
N PRO A 74 -2.30 18.77 3.50
CA PRO A 74 -3.02 17.80 2.69
C PRO A 74 -2.07 17.00 1.79
N TYR A 75 -2.51 15.82 1.39
CA TYR A 75 -1.86 14.97 0.39
C TYR A 75 -2.91 14.27 -0.49
N VAL A 76 -2.44 13.62 -1.53
CA VAL A 76 -3.24 12.73 -2.38
C VAL A 76 -2.57 11.38 -2.41
N ARG A 77 -3.32 10.33 -2.08
CA ARG A 77 -2.88 8.93 -2.24
C ARG A 77 -3.54 8.30 -3.45
N THR A 78 -2.89 7.32 -4.04
CA THR A 78 -3.50 6.45 -5.05
C THR A 78 -3.87 5.11 -4.42
N VAL A 79 -5.02 4.57 -4.81
CA VAL A 79 -5.43 3.21 -4.50
C VAL A 79 -5.54 2.44 -5.81
N TRP A 80 -4.88 1.29 -5.88
CA TRP A 80 -5.05 0.33 -6.96
C TRP A 80 -5.87 -0.85 -6.49
N VAL A 81 -6.72 -1.36 -7.38
CA VAL A 81 -7.58 -2.51 -7.09
C VAL A 81 -7.39 -3.53 -8.20
N TYR A 82 -6.77 -4.65 -7.88
CA TYR A 82 -6.73 -5.81 -8.76
C TYR A 82 -8.01 -6.62 -8.60
N VAL A 83 -8.73 -6.81 -9.70
CA VAL A 83 -9.92 -7.66 -9.79
C VAL A 83 -9.61 -8.85 -10.69
N PRO A 84 -9.63 -10.09 -10.19
CA PRO A 84 -9.34 -11.28 -11.00
C PRO A 84 -10.40 -11.50 -12.08
N ALA A 85 -9.98 -12.01 -13.24
CA ALA A 85 -10.84 -12.22 -14.41
C ALA A 85 -12.04 -13.15 -14.17
N GLN A 86 -11.93 -14.02 -13.17
CA GLN A 86 -12.91 -15.05 -12.83
C GLN A 86 -14.08 -14.49 -12.03
N LEU A 87 -14.01 -13.24 -11.53
CA LEU A 87 -15.11 -12.62 -10.80
C LEU A 87 -16.12 -11.99 -11.76
N ALA A 88 -17.36 -12.49 -11.72
CA ALA A 88 -18.47 -11.85 -12.39
C ALA A 88 -18.91 -10.58 -11.62
N PRO A 89 -19.35 -9.52 -12.32
CA PRO A 89 -19.88 -8.31 -11.68
C PRO A 89 -20.98 -8.63 -10.65
N GLY A 90 -20.95 -7.94 -9.49
CA GLY A 90 -21.90 -8.18 -8.40
C GLY A 90 -21.65 -9.43 -7.56
N THR A 91 -20.62 -10.22 -7.85
CA THR A 91 -20.25 -11.38 -7.04
C THR A 91 -19.56 -10.93 -5.74
N PRO A 92 -19.95 -11.46 -4.57
CA PRO A 92 -19.19 -11.31 -3.33
C PRO A 92 -17.74 -11.79 -3.49
N ALA A 93 -16.79 -10.93 -3.18
CA ALA A 93 -15.37 -11.15 -3.36
C ALA A 93 -14.64 -11.04 -2.03
N ARG A 94 -13.85 -12.06 -1.72
CA ARG A 94 -12.81 -11.98 -0.68
C ARG A 94 -11.78 -10.96 -1.11
N PHE A 95 -11.18 -10.27 -0.16
CA PHE A 95 -10.14 -9.31 -0.46
C PHE A 95 -8.95 -9.36 0.50
N MET A 96 -7.85 -8.80 0.05
CA MET A 96 -6.69 -8.47 0.87
C MET A 96 -6.35 -6.99 0.71
N VAL A 97 -5.88 -6.37 1.79
CA VAL A 97 -5.37 -5.00 1.79
C VAL A 97 -3.84 -5.06 1.82
N VAL A 98 -3.21 -4.31 0.92
CA VAL A 98 -1.75 -4.25 0.76
C VAL A 98 -1.31 -2.82 0.97
N GLN A 99 -0.52 -2.60 2.03
CA GLN A 99 0.13 -1.33 2.31
C GLN A 99 1.27 -1.06 1.32
N ASP A 100 1.62 0.22 1.13
CA ASP A 100 2.62 0.67 0.15
C ASP A 100 2.32 0.13 -1.27
N GLY A 101 1.06 0.26 -1.67
CA GLY A 101 0.49 -0.40 -2.84
C GLY A 101 1.32 -0.30 -4.13
N HIS A 102 1.89 0.87 -4.44
CA HIS A 102 2.71 1.06 -5.63
C HIS A 102 3.89 0.08 -5.71
N ALA A 103 4.50 -0.27 -4.57
CA ALA A 103 5.65 -1.18 -4.51
C ALA A 103 5.32 -2.59 -5.02
N TYR A 104 4.06 -3.00 -4.94
CA TYR A 104 3.60 -4.34 -5.30
C TYR A 104 2.91 -4.39 -6.67
N LEU A 105 2.68 -3.25 -7.32
CA LEU A 105 1.84 -3.13 -8.51
C LEU A 105 2.28 -4.02 -9.68
N ASN A 106 3.59 -4.20 -9.86
CA ASN A 106 4.14 -5.01 -10.95
C ASN A 106 4.36 -6.49 -10.57
N GLY A 107 4.37 -6.80 -9.27
CA GLY A 107 4.71 -8.13 -8.76
C GLY A 107 3.50 -8.94 -8.33
N LEU A 108 2.54 -8.29 -7.65
CA LEU A 108 1.41 -8.99 -7.03
C LEU A 108 0.35 -9.45 -8.05
N PRO A 109 -0.11 -8.63 -9.02
CA PRO A 109 -1.09 -9.08 -10.01
C PRO A 109 -0.71 -10.37 -10.76
N PRO A 110 0.50 -10.51 -11.34
CA PRO A 110 0.86 -11.75 -12.04
C PRO A 110 0.95 -12.97 -11.09
N VAL A 111 1.36 -12.77 -9.84
CA VAL A 111 1.34 -13.83 -8.83
C VAL A 111 -0.09 -14.28 -8.53
N LEU A 112 -1.01 -13.33 -8.35
CA LEU A 112 -2.43 -13.64 -8.11
C LEU A 112 -3.07 -14.32 -9.32
N ASP A 113 -2.83 -13.83 -10.55
CA ASP A 113 -3.28 -14.48 -11.78
C ASP A 113 -2.86 -15.95 -11.82
N SER A 114 -1.57 -16.23 -11.59
CA SER A 114 -1.01 -17.58 -11.63
C SER A 114 -1.62 -18.47 -10.53
N LEU A 115 -1.66 -18.00 -9.29
CA LEU A 115 -2.19 -18.78 -8.16
C LEU A 115 -3.68 -19.10 -8.31
N ILE A 116 -4.48 -18.16 -8.84
CA ILE A 116 -5.91 -18.36 -9.08
C ILE A 116 -6.12 -19.30 -10.27
N ALA A 117 -5.37 -19.14 -11.36
CA ALA A 117 -5.44 -20.03 -12.52
C ALA A 117 -5.06 -21.48 -12.19
N GLU A 118 -4.06 -21.67 -11.31
CA GLU A 118 -3.66 -22.97 -10.78
C GLU A 118 -4.63 -23.54 -9.72
N GLY A 119 -5.65 -22.78 -9.30
CA GLY A 119 -6.60 -23.19 -8.26
C GLY A 119 -5.99 -23.30 -6.85
N ARG A 120 -4.82 -22.70 -6.63
CA ARG A 120 -4.11 -22.73 -5.33
C ARG A 120 -4.71 -21.76 -4.32
N ILE A 121 -5.35 -20.71 -4.79
CA ILE A 121 -6.16 -19.79 -3.99
C ILE A 121 -7.49 -19.52 -4.72
N PRO A 122 -8.59 -19.21 -4.00
CA PRO A 122 -9.81 -18.75 -4.65
C PRO A 122 -9.61 -17.37 -5.29
N PRO A 123 -10.48 -16.96 -6.24
CA PRO A 123 -10.49 -15.58 -6.73
C PRO A 123 -10.56 -14.58 -5.58
N LEU A 124 -9.58 -13.67 -5.53
CA LEU A 124 -9.36 -12.71 -4.46
C LEU A 124 -9.07 -11.33 -5.07
N VAL A 125 -9.75 -10.29 -4.58
CA VAL A 125 -9.47 -8.89 -4.93
C VAL A 125 -8.29 -8.40 -4.08
N ALA A 126 -7.31 -7.74 -4.68
CA ALA A 126 -6.24 -7.07 -3.91
C ALA A 126 -6.45 -5.55 -3.97
N ILE A 127 -6.46 -4.93 -2.79
CA ILE A 127 -6.61 -3.48 -2.62
C ILE A 127 -5.25 -2.95 -2.17
N LEU A 128 -4.52 -2.35 -3.10
CA LEU A 128 -3.17 -1.83 -2.92
C LEU A 128 -3.27 -0.34 -2.59
N VAL A 129 -3.08 0.02 -1.33
CA VAL A 129 -3.28 1.37 -0.80
C VAL A 129 -1.92 2.01 -0.54
N ASP A 130 -1.62 3.11 -1.22
CA ASP A 130 -0.47 3.92 -0.82
C ASP A 130 -0.73 4.63 0.50
N SER A 131 0.34 4.79 1.28
CA SER A 131 0.36 5.70 2.41
C SER A 131 0.19 7.14 1.94
N GLY A 132 -0.05 8.06 2.88
CA GLY A 132 0.02 9.49 2.55
C GLY A 132 1.42 10.08 2.40
N GLY A 133 2.46 9.23 2.39
CA GLY A 133 3.82 9.62 2.05
C GLY A 133 4.75 9.87 3.24
N GLY A 134 6.04 9.99 2.90
CA GLY A 134 7.15 10.00 3.85
C GLY A 134 7.38 8.63 4.48
N ASP A 135 8.34 8.55 5.39
CA ASP A 135 8.66 7.33 6.12
C ASP A 135 9.02 7.62 7.58
N ALA A 136 8.62 6.76 8.52
CA ALA A 136 8.87 6.88 9.96
C ALA A 136 8.28 8.15 10.62
N GLN A 137 8.82 8.55 11.78
CA GLN A 137 8.18 9.52 12.68
C GLN A 137 7.98 10.91 12.06
N GLY A 138 6.81 11.51 12.31
CA GLY A 138 6.37 12.78 11.73
C GLY A 138 5.99 12.70 10.25
N SER A 139 5.93 11.50 9.66
CA SER A 139 5.37 11.28 8.32
C SER A 139 3.94 10.74 8.40
N GLN A 140 3.20 10.90 7.31
CA GLN A 140 1.85 10.36 7.20
C GLN A 140 1.88 8.83 7.15
N ARG A 141 2.88 8.21 6.50
CA ARG A 141 3.09 6.75 6.55
C ARG A 141 3.27 6.23 7.98
N GLY A 142 4.11 6.90 8.77
CA GLY A 142 4.30 6.52 10.17
C GLY A 142 3.05 6.74 11.04
N LEU A 143 2.30 7.81 10.78
CA LEU A 143 1.01 8.04 11.44
C LEU A 143 -0.01 6.94 11.11
N GLU A 144 -0.02 6.46 9.87
CA GLU A 144 -0.93 5.42 9.40
C GLU A 144 -0.53 4.01 9.85
N TYR A 145 0.75 3.65 9.75
CA TYR A 145 1.20 2.26 9.90
C TYR A 145 1.89 1.97 11.24
N ASP A 146 2.63 2.93 11.79
CA ASP A 146 3.43 2.73 13.01
C ASP A 146 2.64 3.07 14.29
N THR A 147 1.55 3.83 14.15
CA THR A 147 0.68 4.18 15.29
C THR A 147 -0.15 2.98 15.70
N VAL A 148 0.09 2.47 16.91
CA VAL A 148 -0.64 1.34 17.49
C VAL A 148 -2.06 1.77 17.89
N SER A 149 -2.95 1.88 16.90
CA SER A 149 -4.34 2.29 17.06
C SER A 149 -5.23 1.59 16.02
N GLY A 150 -6.56 1.59 16.25
CA GLY A 150 -7.53 1.09 15.29
C GLY A 150 -7.76 1.99 14.06
N LEU A 151 -7.21 3.22 14.06
CA LEU A 151 -7.56 4.25 13.08
C LEU A 151 -7.28 3.84 11.64
N TYR A 152 -6.22 3.07 11.39
CA TYR A 152 -5.94 2.58 10.04
C TYR A 152 -6.99 1.58 9.57
N GLY A 153 -7.44 0.69 10.46
CA GLY A 153 -8.56 -0.22 10.20
C GLY A 153 -9.84 0.55 9.91
N ASP A 154 -10.19 1.51 10.76
CA ASP A 154 -11.36 2.38 10.57
C ASP A 154 -11.29 3.14 9.23
N PHE A 155 -10.11 3.63 8.85
CA PHE A 155 -9.89 4.30 7.57
C PHE A 155 -10.11 3.36 6.39
N ILE A 156 -9.58 2.14 6.46
CA ILE A 156 -9.82 1.13 5.43
C ILE A 156 -11.32 0.86 5.32
N GLU A 157 -11.98 0.50 6.43
CA GLU A 157 -13.38 0.07 6.44
C GLU A 157 -14.35 1.18 6.03
N THR A 158 -14.16 2.40 6.54
CA THR A 158 -15.15 3.47 6.40
C THR A 158 -14.87 4.40 5.21
N GLU A 159 -13.63 4.48 4.73
CA GLU A 159 -13.25 5.39 3.65
C GLU A 159 -12.74 4.69 2.38
N VAL A 160 -11.96 3.61 2.51
CA VAL A 160 -11.37 2.93 1.34
C VAL A 160 -12.32 1.91 0.73
N LEU A 161 -12.83 0.95 1.50
CA LEU A 161 -13.67 -0.14 0.96
C LEU A 161 -14.92 0.36 0.22
N PRO A 162 -15.66 1.38 0.71
CA PRO A 162 -16.81 1.93 -0.03
C PRO A 162 -16.41 2.54 -1.38
N ARG A 163 -15.23 3.17 -1.44
CA ARG A 163 -14.70 3.75 -2.69
C ARG A 163 -14.29 2.66 -3.67
N VAL A 164 -13.69 1.57 -3.19
CA VAL A 164 -13.37 0.40 -4.02
C VAL A 164 -14.63 -0.17 -4.67
N THR A 165 -15.69 -0.41 -3.89
CA THR A 165 -16.98 -0.88 -4.41
C THR A 165 -17.55 0.07 -5.45
N ALA A 166 -17.52 1.39 -5.20
CA ALA A 166 -18.03 2.39 -6.15
C ALA A 166 -17.25 2.43 -7.48
N GLN A 167 -15.93 2.26 -7.44
CA GLN A 167 -15.06 2.38 -8.63
C GLN A 167 -14.99 1.09 -9.45
N THR A 168 -15.15 -0.08 -8.82
CA THR A 168 -14.96 -1.39 -9.46
C THR A 168 -16.24 -2.20 -9.60
N ARG A 169 -17.31 -1.85 -8.85
CA ARG A 169 -18.58 -2.57 -8.77
C ARG A 169 -18.47 -4.00 -8.22
N VAL A 170 -17.35 -4.34 -7.58
CA VAL A 170 -17.21 -5.58 -6.82
C VAL A 170 -17.93 -5.44 -5.48
N VAL A 171 -18.48 -6.53 -4.96
CA VAL A 171 -19.09 -6.57 -3.62
C VAL A 171 -18.05 -7.19 -2.69
N LEU A 172 -17.51 -6.40 -1.76
CA LEU A 172 -16.50 -6.87 -0.80
C LEU A 172 -17.20 -7.51 0.41
N THR A 173 -16.69 -8.67 0.86
CA THR A 173 -17.21 -9.43 2.02
C THR A 173 -16.10 -9.97 2.90
#